data_AF-A0A6G0VX44-F1
#
_entry.id   AF-A0A6G0VX44-F1
#
_cell.length_a   1.000
_cell.length_b   1.000
_cell.length_c   1.000
_cell.angle_alpha   90.00
_cell.angle_beta   90.00
_cell.angle_gamma   90.00
#
_symmetry.space_group_name_H-M   'P 1'
#
loop_
_entity.id
_entity.type
_entity.pdbx_description
1 polymer ?
#
loop_
_entity_poly.entity_id
_entity_poly.type
_entity_poly.pdbx_seq_one_letter_code
_entity_poly.pdbx_strand_id
1 'polypeptide(L)'
;KLTEITDNEKKEYSNILLSLLSFKSVDIVLYTYLALNNTTKKIFNHLNLESKKIDRLINNLLSTNVLNEIVCFGCNNSNEQIRQSASEIIEQIIKSKNIINNNQWKCFLKNLAPIFPVLYCYASQTSTLGQIVLDLFDPDQAEKLNISKLVLLHSTVAMLFSKNNTSRVEANNRITWIFKTSLNRNIKLPNDIFVMEIDEVNEQVDKPIGEYNEKDLDDMIDLISNESSSHQTIKCALYKISVILEYNHLQKHFICNRGMDIILNLLKSSKMFVNERGLLIALLKLILCFTKKKELTINDDHSLANNIEVQQLLI
;
A
#
# COMPACT_ATOMS: atom_id res chain seq x y z
N LYS A 1 -32.65 -2.49 23.16
CA LYS A 1 -31.43 -3.15 23.72
C LYS A 1 -30.85 -4.01 22.59
N LEU A 2 -29.84 -3.52 21.88
CA LEU A 2 -29.18 -4.27 20.81
C LEU A 2 -27.90 -4.83 21.42
N THR A 3 -27.85 -6.16 21.50
CA THR A 3 -26.71 -6.97 21.92
C THR A 3 -25.48 -6.59 21.09
N GLU A 4 -24.33 -6.47 21.76
CA GLU A 4 -23.03 -6.32 21.10
C GLU A 4 -22.81 -7.51 20.18
N ILE A 5 -22.71 -7.25 18.87
CA ILE A 5 -22.42 -8.27 17.86
C ILE A 5 -21.02 -8.80 18.15
N THR A 6 -20.90 -10.11 18.35
CA THR A 6 -19.63 -10.78 18.62
C THR A 6 -18.71 -10.71 17.41
N ASP A 7 -17.39 -10.75 17.61
CA ASP A 7 -16.44 -10.75 16.49
C ASP A 7 -16.60 -11.95 15.55
N ASN A 8 -17.20 -13.04 16.04
CA ASN A 8 -17.51 -14.22 15.23
C ASN A 8 -18.66 -13.95 14.24
N GLU A 9 -19.73 -13.29 14.68
CA GLU A 9 -20.84 -12.88 13.82
C GLU A 9 -20.41 -11.85 12.77
N LYS A 10 -19.50 -10.92 13.12
CA LYS A 10 -18.93 -9.96 12.14
C LYS A 10 -18.19 -10.66 11.01
N LYS A 11 -17.40 -11.70 11.33
CA LYS A 11 -16.72 -12.52 10.33
C LYS A 11 -17.72 -13.27 9.46
N GLU A 12 -18.81 -13.76 10.03
CA GLU A 12 -19.83 -14.48 9.28
C GLU A 12 -20.51 -13.61 8.22
N TYR A 13 -20.93 -12.39 8.57
CA TYR A 13 -21.54 -11.46 7.59
C TYR A 13 -20.60 -11.11 6.43
N SER A 14 -19.34 -10.80 6.72
CA SER A 14 -18.37 -10.50 5.67
C SER A 14 -18.05 -11.73 4.79
N ASN A 15 -18.03 -12.94 5.36
CA ASN A 15 -17.83 -14.18 4.60
C ASN A 15 -19.01 -14.49 3.67
N ILE A 16 -20.25 -14.27 4.12
CA ILE A 16 -21.44 -14.42 3.28
C ILE A 16 -21.37 -13.43 2.12
N LEU A 17 -21.10 -12.15 2.39
CA LEU A 17 -20.98 -11.14 1.34
C LEU A 17 -19.87 -11.50 0.33
N LEU A 18 -18.71 -11.91 0.82
CA LEU A 18 -17.61 -12.35 -0.05
C LEU A 18 -18.01 -13.52 -0.93
N SER A 19 -18.71 -14.52 -0.38
CA SER A 19 -19.16 -15.71 -1.12
C SER A 19 -20.15 -15.35 -2.23
N LEU A 20 -20.97 -14.31 -2.02
CA LEU A 20 -21.91 -13.81 -3.03
C LEU A 20 -21.21 -12.98 -4.12
N LEU A 21 -20.24 -12.14 -3.74
CA LEU A 21 -19.46 -11.33 -4.68
C LEU A 21 -18.54 -12.18 -5.58
N SER A 22 -18.02 -13.29 -5.05
CA SER A 22 -17.14 -14.23 -5.75
C SER A 22 -17.88 -15.48 -6.28
N PHE A 23 -19.22 -15.42 -6.36
CA PHE A 23 -20.03 -16.57 -6.76
C PHE A 23 -19.82 -16.94 -8.23
N LYS A 24 -20.02 -18.22 -8.58
CA LYS A 24 -19.80 -18.70 -9.96
C LYS A 24 -20.79 -18.14 -10.99
N SER A 25 -22.00 -17.79 -10.55
CA SER A 25 -23.03 -17.22 -11.43
C SER A 25 -22.87 -15.71 -11.55
N VAL A 26 -22.68 -15.24 -12.78
CA VAL A 26 -22.53 -13.81 -13.11
C VAL A 26 -23.76 -13.01 -12.67
N ASP A 27 -24.97 -13.58 -12.77
CA ASP A 27 -26.19 -12.88 -12.37
C ASP A 27 -26.24 -12.61 -10.86
N ILE A 28 -25.80 -13.58 -10.07
CA ILE A 28 -25.73 -13.45 -8.60
C ILE A 28 -24.68 -12.40 -8.24
N VAL A 29 -23.51 -12.45 -8.88
CA VAL A 29 -22.44 -11.47 -8.65
C VAL A 29 -22.92 -10.07 -9.03
N LEU A 30 -23.50 -9.89 -10.21
CA LEU A 30 -24.04 -8.63 -10.69
C LEU A 30 -25.08 -8.06 -9.72
N TYR A 31 -26.07 -8.86 -9.34
CA TYR A 31 -27.09 -8.45 -8.39
C TYR A 31 -26.47 -8.03 -7.05
N THR A 32 -25.49 -8.78 -6.57
CA THR A 32 -24.81 -8.49 -5.30
C THR A 32 -24.04 -7.17 -5.35
N TYR A 33 -23.28 -6.90 -6.42
CA TYR A 33 -22.59 -5.62 -6.60
C TYR A 33 -23.58 -4.44 -6.69
N LEU A 34 -24.66 -4.58 -7.44
CA LEU A 34 -25.69 -3.55 -7.56
C LEU A 34 -26.37 -3.28 -6.21
N ALA A 35 -26.71 -4.34 -5.46
CA ALA A 35 -27.33 -4.24 -4.14
C ALA A 35 -26.39 -3.58 -3.12
N LEU A 36 -25.11 -3.95 -3.13
CA LEU A 36 -24.10 -3.37 -2.26
C LEU A 36 -23.89 -1.88 -2.59
N ASN A 37 -23.72 -1.53 -3.87
CA ASN A 37 -23.56 -0.14 -4.30
C ASN A 37 -24.78 0.73 -3.93
N ASN A 38 -26.00 0.23 -4.18
CA ASN A 38 -27.22 0.94 -3.78
C ASN A 38 -27.31 1.12 -2.25
N THR A 39 -26.86 0.13 -1.48
CA THR A 39 -26.82 0.21 -0.02
C THR A 39 -25.80 1.24 0.46
N THR A 40 -24.59 1.23 -0.12
CA THR A 40 -23.53 2.21 0.13
C THR A 40 -24.01 3.63 -0.17
N LYS A 41 -24.66 3.87 -1.33
CA LYS A 41 -25.27 5.16 -1.70
C LYS A 41 -26.29 5.63 -0.68
N LYS A 42 -27.17 4.73 -0.22
CA LYS A 42 -28.20 5.05 0.78
C LYS A 42 -27.59 5.40 2.14
N ILE A 43 -26.55 4.70 2.56
CA ILE A 43 -25.89 4.91 3.85
C ILE A 43 -25.12 6.24 3.87
N PHE A 44 -24.43 6.59 2.78
CA PHE A 44 -23.65 7.83 2.67
C PHE A 44 -24.45 9.04 2.18
N ASN A 45 -25.75 8.89 1.94
CA ASN A 45 -26.61 10.03 1.62
C ASN A 45 -26.72 10.96 2.85
N HIS A 46 -26.35 12.22 2.69
CA HIS A 46 -26.32 13.25 3.74
C HIS A 46 -27.62 13.37 4.54
N LEU A 47 -28.77 13.03 3.95
CA LEU A 47 -30.08 13.11 4.61
C LEU A 47 -30.35 11.96 5.58
N ASN A 48 -29.65 10.83 5.47
CA ASN A 48 -29.93 9.58 6.20
C ASN A 48 -28.70 9.04 6.96
N LEU A 49 -27.80 9.93 7.38
CA LEU A 49 -26.56 9.55 8.04
C LEU A 49 -26.82 8.99 9.45
N GLU A 50 -26.76 7.67 9.55
CA GLU A 50 -26.82 6.96 10.82
C GLU A 50 -25.47 6.30 11.11
N SER A 51 -24.76 6.81 12.12
CA SER A 51 -23.44 6.27 12.52
C SER A 51 -23.45 4.75 12.70
N LYS A 52 -24.53 4.18 13.26
CA LYS A 52 -24.67 2.72 13.45
C LYS A 52 -24.71 1.93 12.14
N LYS A 53 -25.30 2.48 11.08
CA LYS A 53 -25.33 1.83 9.76
C LYS A 53 -23.94 1.87 9.11
N ILE A 54 -23.25 3.00 9.25
CA ILE A 54 -21.86 3.16 8.80
C ILE A 54 -20.94 2.19 9.54
N ASP A 55 -21.07 2.08 10.87
CA ASP A 55 -20.30 1.13 11.67
C ASP A 55 -20.53 -0.31 11.22
N ARG A 56 -21.78 -0.70 10.96
CA ARG A 56 -22.08 -2.05 10.45
C ARG A 56 -21.48 -2.30 9.08
N LEU A 57 -21.55 -1.32 8.17
CA LEU A 57 -20.96 -1.43 6.84
C LEU A 57 -19.43 -1.60 6.94
N ILE A 58 -18.74 -0.70 7.65
CA ILE A 58 -17.27 -0.68 7.71
C ILE A 58 -16.73 -1.83 8.56
N ASN A 59 -17.30 -2.07 9.75
CA ASN A 59 -16.73 -3.02 10.71
C ASN A 59 -17.18 -4.47 10.48
N ASN A 60 -18.37 -4.70 9.89
CA ASN A 60 -18.94 -6.04 9.79
C ASN A 60 -18.99 -6.57 8.35
N LEU A 61 -19.14 -5.71 7.34
CA LEU A 61 -19.29 -6.14 5.95
C LEU A 61 -18.01 -5.93 5.13
N LEU A 62 -17.44 -4.73 5.16
CA LEU A 62 -16.26 -4.35 4.36
C LEU A 62 -14.94 -4.79 5.03
N SER A 63 -14.82 -6.10 5.23
CA SER A 63 -13.55 -6.72 5.64
C SER A 63 -12.49 -6.57 4.55
N THR A 64 -11.22 -6.80 4.89
CA THR A 64 -10.13 -6.82 3.91
C THR A 64 -10.41 -7.78 2.75
N ASN A 65 -10.98 -8.96 2.99
CA ASN A 65 -11.27 -9.91 1.91
C ASN A 65 -12.36 -9.40 0.96
N VAL A 66 -13.40 -8.76 1.52
CA VAL A 66 -14.48 -8.15 0.71
C VAL A 66 -13.96 -6.96 -0.09
N LEU A 67 -13.16 -6.09 0.52
CA LEU A 67 -12.53 -4.97 -0.19
C LEU A 67 -11.56 -5.45 -1.27
N ASN A 68 -10.81 -6.53 -0.99
CA ASN A 68 -9.94 -7.16 -1.98
C ASN A 68 -10.75 -7.70 -3.17
N GLU A 69 -11.90 -8.34 -2.91
CA GLU A 69 -12.80 -8.79 -3.97
C GLU A 69 -13.29 -7.63 -4.84
N ILE A 70 -13.76 -6.56 -4.20
CA ILE A 70 -14.26 -5.36 -4.88
C ILE A 70 -13.17 -4.71 -5.73
N VAL A 71 -11.98 -4.48 -5.17
CA VAL A 71 -10.90 -3.78 -5.87
C VAL A 71 -10.24 -4.65 -6.93
N CYS A 72 -9.89 -5.90 -6.62
CA CYS A 72 -9.10 -6.74 -7.54
C CYS A 72 -9.96 -7.36 -8.65
N PHE A 73 -11.18 -7.80 -8.34
CA PHE A 73 -12.04 -8.51 -9.29
C PHE A 73 -13.21 -7.64 -9.76
N GLY A 74 -13.83 -6.87 -8.87
CA GLY A 74 -14.92 -5.97 -9.20
C GLY A 74 -14.49 -4.86 -10.15
N CYS A 75 -13.53 -4.02 -9.75
CA CYS A 75 -13.07 -2.87 -10.54
C CYS A 75 -12.36 -3.25 -11.85
N ASN A 76 -12.00 -4.52 -12.05
CA ASN A 76 -11.44 -5.04 -13.30
C ASN A 76 -12.36 -6.05 -14.01
N ASN A 77 -13.65 -6.11 -13.63
CA ASN A 77 -14.56 -7.10 -14.18
C ASN A 77 -14.84 -6.83 -15.67
N SER A 78 -15.02 -7.89 -16.47
CA SER A 78 -15.40 -7.78 -17.88
C SER A 78 -16.82 -7.23 -18.05
N ASN A 79 -17.73 -7.51 -17.11
CA ASN A 79 -19.05 -6.92 -17.08
C ASN A 79 -18.98 -5.46 -16.60
N GLU A 80 -19.42 -4.55 -17.46
CA GLU A 80 -19.36 -3.10 -17.22
C GLU A 80 -20.18 -2.66 -15.99
N GLN A 81 -21.35 -3.25 -15.75
CA GLN A 81 -22.19 -2.86 -14.61
C GLN A 81 -21.56 -3.28 -13.27
N ILE A 82 -20.91 -4.45 -13.24
CA ILE A 82 -20.13 -4.89 -12.07
C ILE A 82 -18.97 -3.92 -11.84
N ARG A 83 -18.21 -3.64 -12.90
CA ARG A 83 -17.04 -2.75 -12.85
C ARG A 83 -17.41 -1.35 -12.36
N GLN A 84 -18.47 -0.78 -12.90
CA GLN A 84 -18.99 0.52 -12.49
C GLN A 84 -19.45 0.50 -11.04
N SER A 85 -20.20 -0.52 -10.62
CA SER A 85 -20.70 -0.64 -9.25
C SER A 85 -19.57 -0.79 -8.23
N ALA A 86 -18.57 -1.60 -8.54
CA ALA A 86 -17.39 -1.80 -7.70
C ALA A 86 -16.61 -0.50 -7.52
N SER A 87 -16.39 0.23 -8.63
CA SER A 87 -15.70 1.51 -8.62
C SER A 87 -16.46 2.52 -7.76
N GLU A 88 -17.76 2.70 -8.00
CA GLU A 88 -18.62 3.61 -7.25
C GLU A 88 -18.66 3.32 -5.74
N ILE A 89 -18.62 2.05 -5.33
CA ILE A 89 -18.55 1.68 -3.90
C ILE A 89 -17.28 2.27 -3.26
N ILE A 90 -16.12 2.03 -3.87
CA ILE A 90 -14.83 2.52 -3.37
C ILE A 90 -14.80 4.05 -3.36
N GLU A 91 -15.26 4.67 -4.46
CA GLU A 91 -15.33 6.12 -4.58
C GLU A 91 -16.16 6.77 -3.48
N GLN A 92 -17.36 6.23 -3.21
CA GLN A 92 -18.26 6.77 -2.19
C GLN A 92 -17.65 6.68 -0.79
N ILE A 93 -17.03 5.55 -0.45
CA ILE A 93 -16.45 5.37 0.87
C ILE A 93 -15.27 6.33 1.06
N ILE A 94 -14.38 6.47 0.08
CA ILE A 94 -13.25 7.41 0.18
C ILE A 94 -13.75 8.86 0.29
N LYS A 95 -14.70 9.27 -0.55
CA LYS A 95 -15.31 10.62 -0.50
C LYS A 95 -16.07 10.89 0.81
N SER A 96 -16.49 9.84 1.52
CA SER A 96 -17.24 9.97 2.77
C SER A 96 -16.40 10.37 3.99
N LYS A 97 -15.06 10.52 3.86
CA LYS A 97 -14.16 10.89 4.98
C LYS A 97 -14.67 12.04 5.86
N ASN A 98 -15.23 13.07 5.24
CA ASN A 98 -15.69 14.27 5.95
C ASN A 98 -17.00 14.05 6.73
N ILE A 99 -17.68 12.94 6.44
CA ILE A 99 -18.99 12.59 6.97
C ILE A 99 -18.86 11.55 8.08
N ILE A 100 -17.93 10.62 7.93
CA ILE A 100 -17.68 9.55 8.91
C ILE A 100 -16.72 9.99 10.00
N ASN A 101 -16.87 9.43 11.19
CA ASN A 101 -16.00 9.76 12.31
C ASN A 101 -14.58 9.17 12.13
N ASN A 102 -13.62 9.68 12.88
CA ASN A 102 -12.22 9.27 12.74
C ASN A 102 -11.97 7.78 13.06
N ASN A 103 -12.76 7.18 13.95
CA ASN A 103 -12.61 5.76 14.30
C ASN A 103 -13.10 4.85 13.17
N GLN A 104 -14.25 5.17 12.57
CA GLN A 104 -14.78 4.52 11.38
C GLN A 104 -13.79 4.60 10.22
N TRP A 105 -13.25 5.80 9.98
CA TRP A 105 -12.26 6.01 8.93
C TRP A 105 -10.97 5.20 9.16
N LYS A 106 -10.44 5.21 10.39
CA LYS A 106 -9.27 4.40 10.74
C LYS A 106 -9.52 2.90 10.53
N CYS A 107 -10.71 2.40 10.88
CA CYS A 107 -11.05 1.01 10.64
C CYS A 107 -11.12 0.68 9.15
N PHE A 108 -11.76 1.55 8.35
CA PHE A 108 -11.77 1.41 6.90
C PHE A 108 -10.35 1.40 6.31
N LEU A 109 -9.50 2.37 6.67
CA LEU A 109 -8.10 2.40 6.22
C LEU A 109 -7.33 1.15 6.64
N LYS A 110 -7.55 0.63 7.85
CA LYS A 110 -6.94 -0.61 8.32
C LYS A 110 -7.31 -1.80 7.42
N ASN A 111 -8.59 -1.90 7.02
CA ASN A 111 -9.05 -2.96 6.15
C ASN A 111 -8.58 -2.78 4.69
N LEU A 112 -8.42 -1.53 4.24
CA LEU A 112 -8.01 -1.18 2.89
C LEU A 112 -6.48 -1.23 2.69
N ALA A 113 -5.70 -1.03 3.75
CA ALA A 113 -4.23 -0.94 3.69
C ALA A 113 -3.54 -2.13 2.99
N PRO A 114 -3.98 -3.39 3.15
CA PRO A 114 -3.40 -4.52 2.40
C PRO A 114 -3.63 -4.47 0.89
N ILE A 115 -4.62 -3.69 0.43
CA ILE A 115 -5.11 -3.64 -0.96
C ILE A 115 -4.60 -2.41 -1.71
N PHE A 116 -4.10 -1.43 -0.95
CA PHE A 116 -3.43 -0.24 -1.46
C PHE A 116 -2.52 -0.46 -2.67
N PRO A 117 -1.62 -1.48 -2.71
CA PRO A 117 -0.79 -1.76 -3.89
C PRO A 117 -1.59 -1.89 -5.20
N VAL A 118 -2.72 -2.59 -5.15
CA VAL A 118 -3.61 -2.78 -6.30
C VAL A 118 -4.41 -1.52 -6.58
N LEU A 119 -4.84 -0.81 -5.53
CA LEU A 119 -5.56 0.45 -5.66
C LEU A 119 -4.74 1.49 -6.44
N TYR A 120 -3.41 1.53 -6.26
CA TYR A 120 -2.51 2.41 -7.03
C TYR A 120 -2.53 2.16 -8.53
N CYS A 121 -2.79 0.92 -8.96
CA CYS A 121 -2.87 0.61 -10.39
C CYS A 121 -4.03 1.34 -11.07
N TYR A 122 -5.04 1.78 -10.31
CA TYR A 122 -6.13 2.59 -10.82
C TYR A 122 -5.82 4.10 -10.88
N ALA A 123 -4.70 4.56 -10.31
CA ALA A 123 -4.32 5.97 -10.31
C ALA A 123 -4.22 6.51 -11.74
N SER A 124 -5.11 7.43 -12.08
CA SER A 124 -5.24 7.99 -13.42
C SER A 124 -5.91 9.36 -13.35
N GLN A 125 -5.42 10.32 -14.12
CA GLN A 125 -6.03 11.65 -14.21
C GLN A 125 -7.35 11.66 -15.00
N THR A 126 -7.67 10.60 -15.75
CA THR A 126 -8.82 10.59 -16.67
C THR A 126 -10.07 9.91 -16.12
N SER A 127 -9.92 8.98 -15.17
CA SER A 127 -11.03 8.26 -14.57
C SER A 127 -11.37 8.81 -13.20
N THR A 128 -12.66 8.84 -12.83
CA THR A 128 -13.12 9.28 -11.51
C THR A 128 -12.44 8.53 -10.36
N LEU A 129 -12.47 7.20 -10.38
CA LEU A 129 -11.75 6.37 -9.40
C LEU A 129 -10.26 6.72 -9.34
N GLY A 130 -9.61 6.86 -10.51
CA GLY A 130 -8.20 7.21 -10.58
C GLY A 130 -7.85 8.56 -9.97
N GLN A 131 -8.70 9.59 -10.15
CA GLN A 131 -8.53 10.89 -9.51
C GLN A 131 -8.68 10.77 -8.00
N ILE A 132 -9.69 10.03 -7.53
CA ILE A 132 -9.90 9.79 -6.09
C ILE A 132 -8.72 9.04 -5.47
N VAL A 133 -8.14 8.07 -6.19
CA VAL A 133 -6.92 7.39 -5.76
C VAL A 133 -5.75 8.37 -5.70
N LEU A 134 -5.56 9.22 -6.71
CA LEU A 134 -4.52 10.25 -6.69
C LEU A 134 -4.69 11.21 -5.50
N ASP A 135 -5.92 11.64 -5.20
CA ASP A 135 -6.24 12.53 -4.07
C ASP A 135 -6.04 11.85 -2.71
N LEU A 136 -6.39 10.56 -2.60
CA LEU A 136 -6.23 9.77 -1.38
C LEU A 136 -4.76 9.74 -0.92
N PHE A 137 -3.83 9.70 -1.87
CA PHE A 137 -2.40 9.68 -1.61
C PHE A 137 -1.72 10.99 -1.99
N ASP A 138 -2.47 12.09 -2.04
CA ASP A 138 -1.90 13.41 -2.22
C ASP A 138 -1.22 13.84 -0.90
N PRO A 139 0.05 14.27 -0.92
CA PRO A 139 0.76 14.67 0.30
C PRO A 139 0.06 15.78 1.11
N ASP A 140 -0.64 16.71 0.46
CA ASP A 140 -1.37 17.81 1.10
C ASP A 140 -2.70 17.34 1.73
N GLN A 141 -3.21 16.17 1.30
CA GLN A 141 -4.43 15.57 1.84
C GLN A 141 -4.14 14.44 2.84
N ALA A 142 -3.00 13.77 2.73
CA ALA A 142 -2.67 12.58 3.51
C ALA A 142 -2.84 12.79 5.03
N GLU A 143 -2.42 13.94 5.56
CA GLU A 143 -2.58 14.28 6.97
C GLU A 143 -4.07 14.36 7.38
N LYS A 144 -4.89 15.05 6.58
CA LYS A 144 -6.36 15.14 6.79
C LYS A 144 -7.04 13.78 6.70
N LEU A 145 -6.48 12.89 5.88
CA LEU A 145 -6.94 11.53 5.68
C LEU A 145 -6.33 10.55 6.69
N ASN A 146 -5.56 10.97 7.70
CA ASN A 146 -4.86 10.07 8.64
C ASN A 146 -4.02 8.98 7.94
N ILE A 147 -3.45 9.30 6.78
CA ILE A 147 -2.53 8.43 6.06
C ILE A 147 -1.12 8.79 6.50
N SER A 148 -0.35 7.81 6.95
CA SER A 148 1.02 8.05 7.39
C SER A 148 1.93 8.39 6.22
N LYS A 149 2.95 9.21 6.45
CA LYS A 149 3.98 9.53 5.45
C LYS A 149 4.67 8.28 4.88
N LEU A 150 4.76 7.20 5.65
CA LEU A 150 5.29 5.92 5.18
C LEU A 150 4.36 5.24 4.18
N VAL A 151 3.05 5.19 4.46
CA VAL A 151 2.06 4.67 3.51
C VAL A 151 2.06 5.53 2.24
N LEU A 152 2.14 6.85 2.39
CA LEU A 152 2.26 7.81 1.31
C LEU A 152 3.54 7.61 0.47
N LEU A 153 4.69 7.39 1.11
CA LEU A 153 5.94 7.13 0.41
C LEU A 153 5.82 5.81 -0.35
N HIS A 154 5.42 4.73 0.34
CA HIS A 154 5.24 3.42 -0.25
C HIS A 154 4.29 3.45 -1.45
N SER A 155 3.16 4.14 -1.31
CA SER A 155 2.19 4.29 -2.39
C SER A 155 2.74 5.00 -3.60
N THR A 156 3.48 6.07 -3.34
CA THR A 156 4.13 6.83 -4.39
C THR A 156 5.21 6.00 -5.09
N VAL A 157 5.99 5.19 -4.36
CA VAL A 157 6.95 4.24 -4.96
C VAL A 157 6.23 3.21 -5.83
N ALA A 158 5.12 2.63 -5.36
CA ALA A 158 4.35 1.66 -6.14
C ALA A 158 3.79 2.28 -7.44
N MET A 159 3.38 3.55 -7.39
CA MET A 159 2.87 4.27 -8.56
C MET A 159 3.94 4.50 -9.65
N LEU A 160 5.23 4.47 -9.32
CA LEU A 160 6.31 4.50 -10.31
C LEU A 160 6.27 3.31 -11.29
N PHE A 161 5.64 2.20 -10.92
CA PHE A 161 5.49 1.01 -11.76
C PHE A 161 4.22 1.04 -12.62
N SER A 162 3.45 2.14 -12.61
CA SER A 162 2.25 2.26 -13.42
C SER A 162 2.56 2.22 -14.91
N LYS A 163 1.71 1.56 -15.70
CA LYS A 163 1.77 1.59 -17.17
C LYS A 163 1.52 3.01 -17.71
N ASN A 164 0.77 3.83 -17.00
CA ASN A 164 0.45 5.20 -17.41
C ASN A 164 1.62 6.15 -17.10
N ASN A 165 2.17 6.78 -18.14
CA ASN A 165 3.29 7.72 -18.03
C ASN A 165 2.98 8.91 -17.11
N THR A 166 1.77 9.46 -17.19
CA THR A 166 1.36 10.60 -16.38
C THR A 166 1.33 10.24 -14.89
N SER A 167 0.88 9.04 -14.55
CA SER A 167 0.90 8.53 -13.16
C SER A 167 2.34 8.35 -12.66
N ARG A 168 3.28 7.92 -13.51
CA ARG A 168 4.71 7.82 -13.15
C ARG A 168 5.35 9.20 -12.94
N VAL A 169 5.05 10.18 -13.79
CA VAL A 169 5.52 11.57 -13.63
C VAL A 169 5.01 12.15 -12.31
N GLU A 170 3.73 11.95 -12.00
CA GLU A 170 3.14 12.39 -10.75
C GLU A 170 3.81 11.72 -9.53
N ALA A 171 4.12 10.43 -9.62
CA ALA A 171 4.83 9.71 -8.57
C ALA A 171 6.23 10.30 -8.32
N ASN A 172 6.98 10.62 -9.39
CA ASN A 172 8.29 11.26 -9.27
C ASN A 172 8.21 12.65 -8.62
N ASN A 173 7.20 13.45 -8.98
CA ASN A 173 6.96 14.76 -8.37
C ASN A 173 6.69 14.63 -6.86
N ARG A 174 5.84 13.67 -6.47
CA ARG A 174 5.50 13.40 -5.07
C ARG A 174 6.71 12.90 -4.27
N ILE A 175 7.52 11.97 -4.79
CA ILE A 175 8.74 11.53 -4.09
C ILE A 175 9.73 12.70 -3.92
N THR A 176 9.90 13.50 -4.98
CA THR A 176 10.75 14.70 -4.92
C THR A 176 10.27 15.65 -3.83
N TRP A 177 8.95 15.88 -3.76
CA TRP A 177 8.35 16.71 -2.72
C TRP A 177 8.56 16.10 -1.32
N ILE A 178 8.29 14.80 -1.12
CA ILE A 178 8.43 14.11 0.18
C ILE A 178 9.87 14.21 0.68
N PHE A 179 10.86 13.98 -0.19
CA PHE A 179 12.27 14.11 0.18
C PHE A 179 12.67 15.55 0.46
N LYS A 180 12.12 16.51 -0.28
CA LYS A 180 12.38 17.93 -0.02
C LYS A 180 11.79 18.36 1.33
N THR A 181 10.55 18.00 1.62
CA THR A 181 9.83 18.46 2.82
C THR A 181 10.21 17.68 4.08
N SER A 182 10.41 16.37 3.98
CA SER A 182 10.65 15.51 5.14
C SER A 182 12.15 15.24 5.39
N LEU A 183 13.01 15.34 4.37
CA LEU A 183 14.45 15.09 4.52
C LEU A 183 15.32 16.32 4.22
N ASN A 184 14.72 17.46 3.83
CA ASN A 184 15.44 18.65 3.35
C ASN A 184 16.43 18.31 2.21
N ARG A 185 16.04 17.39 1.32
CA ARG A 185 16.84 16.91 0.20
C ARG A 185 16.20 17.28 -1.14
N ASN A 186 16.92 18.04 -1.95
CA ASN A 186 16.56 18.29 -3.34
C ASN A 186 17.07 17.14 -4.22
N ILE A 187 16.25 16.11 -4.37
CA ILE A 187 16.53 14.97 -5.26
C ILE A 187 15.79 15.21 -6.57
N LYS A 188 16.48 15.12 -7.71
CA LYS A 188 15.83 15.07 -9.04
C LYS A 188 15.73 13.62 -9.47
N LEU A 189 14.52 13.07 -9.46
CA LEU A 189 14.25 11.76 -10.05
C LEU A 189 14.01 11.90 -11.56
N PRO A 190 14.70 11.12 -12.43
CA PRO A 190 14.25 10.99 -13.81
C PRO A 190 12.80 10.51 -13.88
N ASN A 191 12.02 11.02 -14.84
CA ASN A 191 10.62 10.61 -15.01
C ASN A 191 10.46 9.11 -15.34
N ASP A 192 11.55 8.47 -15.79
CA ASP A 192 11.56 7.11 -16.34
C ASP A 192 12.34 6.09 -15.49
N ILE A 193 12.56 6.36 -14.18
CA ILE A 193 13.37 5.45 -13.32
C ILE A 193 12.87 4.00 -13.33
N PHE A 194 11.55 3.78 -13.45
CA PHE A 194 10.93 2.46 -13.50
C PHE A 194 10.06 2.28 -14.75
N VAL A 195 10.59 2.63 -15.93
CA VAL A 195 10.03 2.07 -17.16
C VAL A 195 10.48 0.60 -17.24
N MET A 196 9.72 -0.28 -16.60
CA MET A 196 9.76 -1.68 -16.98
C MET A 196 9.02 -1.77 -18.31
N GLU A 197 9.75 -1.87 -19.40
CA GLU A 197 9.25 -2.63 -20.54
C GLU A 197 9.04 -4.04 -20.00
N ILE A 198 7.79 -4.35 -19.65
CA ILE A 198 7.42 -5.71 -19.26
C ILE A 198 7.47 -6.49 -20.57
N ASP A 199 8.65 -6.99 -20.92
CA ASP A 199 8.75 -8.13 -21.81
C ASP A 199 7.84 -9.23 -21.24
N GLU A 200 7.07 -9.87 -22.11
CA GLU A 200 6.09 -10.90 -21.75
C GLU A 200 6.65 -11.79 -20.64
N VAL A 201 5.95 -11.83 -19.50
CA VAL A 201 6.37 -12.58 -18.32
C VAL A 201 6.50 -14.04 -18.72
N ASN A 202 7.73 -14.49 -19.00
CA ASN A 202 8.01 -15.91 -19.04
C ASN A 202 7.67 -16.45 -17.64
N GLU A 203 6.68 -17.34 -17.55
CA GLU A 203 6.15 -17.93 -16.30
C GLU A 203 7.21 -18.72 -15.50
N GLN A 204 8.45 -18.77 -15.95
CA GLN A 204 9.59 -19.23 -15.18
C GLN A 204 10.05 -18.10 -14.25
N VAL A 205 9.37 -17.97 -13.11
CA VAL A 205 9.95 -17.29 -11.96
C VAL A 205 11.21 -18.07 -11.60
N ASP A 206 12.36 -17.56 -12.01
CA ASP A 206 13.65 -18.12 -11.60
C ASP A 206 13.63 -18.24 -10.07
N LYS A 207 13.68 -19.48 -9.58
CA LYS A 207 13.83 -19.72 -8.16
C LYS A 207 15.08 -18.97 -7.72
N PRO A 208 15.04 -18.19 -6.62
CA PRO A 208 16.22 -17.51 -6.14
C PRO A 208 17.34 -18.53 -5.99
N ILE A 209 18.48 -18.22 -6.63
CA ILE A 209 19.66 -19.09 -6.63
C ILE A 209 20.22 -19.09 -5.21
N GLY A 210 19.92 -20.14 -4.44
CA GLY A 210 20.39 -20.33 -3.07
C GLY A 210 19.47 -19.74 -1.99
N GLU A 211 19.52 -20.36 -0.80
CA GLU A 211 18.84 -19.89 0.40
C GLU A 211 19.78 -18.94 1.15
N TYR A 212 19.36 -17.69 1.35
CA TYR A 212 20.11 -16.72 2.15
C TYR A 212 19.82 -16.94 3.63
N ASN A 213 20.81 -16.69 4.48
CA ASN A 213 20.67 -16.76 5.93
C ASN A 213 20.88 -15.39 6.60
N GLU A 214 20.70 -15.34 7.92
CA GLU A 214 20.88 -14.11 8.72
C GLU A 214 22.30 -13.54 8.61
N LYS A 215 23.31 -14.41 8.53
CA LYS A 215 24.72 -13.99 8.39
C LYS A 215 24.97 -13.30 7.04
N ASP A 216 24.38 -13.80 5.95
CA ASP A 216 24.48 -13.14 4.64
C ASP A 216 23.91 -11.72 4.67
N LEU A 217 22.87 -11.49 5.48
CA LEU A 217 22.27 -10.18 5.69
C LEU A 217 23.15 -9.29 6.55
N ASP A 218 23.65 -9.82 7.66
CA ASP A 218 24.53 -9.10 8.60
C ASP A 218 25.83 -8.65 7.91
N ASP A 219 26.44 -9.52 7.08
CA ASP A 219 27.61 -9.19 6.28
C ASP A 219 27.35 -7.98 5.34
N MET A 220 26.15 -7.88 4.76
CA MET A 220 25.78 -6.74 3.91
C MET A 220 25.50 -5.48 4.72
N ILE A 221 24.90 -5.61 5.91
CA ILE A 221 24.67 -4.51 6.84
C ILE A 221 26.01 -3.89 7.27
N ASP A 222 27.00 -4.73 7.58
CA ASP A 222 28.35 -4.30 7.95
C ASP A 222 29.04 -3.55 6.81
N LEU A 223 28.91 -4.05 5.57
CA LEU A 223 29.46 -3.38 4.39
C LEU A 223 28.87 -1.98 4.18
N ILE A 224 27.58 -1.77 4.47
CA ILE A 224 26.93 -0.47 4.33
C ILE A 224 27.29 0.47 5.48
N SER A 225 27.43 -0.08 6.69
CA SER A 225 27.67 0.69 7.91
C SER A 225 29.14 1.12 8.07
N ASN A 226 30.05 0.47 7.34
CA ASN A 226 31.48 0.77 7.38
C ASN A 226 31.82 2.08 6.64
N GLU A 227 32.38 3.05 7.35
CA GLU A 227 32.76 4.37 6.80
C GLU A 227 33.81 4.30 5.68
N SER A 228 34.58 3.22 5.61
CA SER A 228 35.61 3.01 4.58
C SER A 228 35.09 2.39 3.28
N SER A 229 33.82 1.98 3.26
CA SER A 229 33.22 1.35 2.08
C SER A 229 33.08 2.33 0.91
N SER A 230 33.46 1.87 -0.27
CA SER A 230 33.28 2.64 -1.51
C SER A 230 31.80 2.77 -1.88
N HIS A 231 31.42 3.80 -2.64
CA HIS A 231 30.05 3.97 -3.14
C HIS A 231 29.56 2.75 -3.93
N GLN A 232 30.43 2.13 -4.75
CA GLN A 232 30.10 0.93 -5.50
C GLN A 232 29.85 -0.28 -4.59
N THR A 233 30.61 -0.41 -3.49
CA THR A 233 30.42 -1.46 -2.48
C THR A 233 29.07 -1.32 -1.79
N ILE A 234 28.74 -0.09 -1.36
CA ILE A 234 27.45 0.23 -0.72
C ILE A 234 26.29 -0.08 -1.68
N LYS A 235 26.41 0.30 -2.96
CA LYS A 235 25.41 -0.01 -3.99
C LYS A 235 25.21 -1.51 -4.16
N CYS A 236 26.28 -2.29 -4.32
CA CYS A 236 26.19 -3.75 -4.45
C CYS A 236 25.55 -4.40 -3.21
N ALA A 237 25.94 -3.96 -2.01
CA ALA A 237 25.35 -4.43 -0.76
C ALA A 237 23.85 -4.13 -0.69
N LEU A 238 23.41 -2.90 -1.02
CA LEU A 238 22.00 -2.53 -1.05
C LEU A 238 21.18 -3.37 -2.04
N TYR A 239 21.72 -3.66 -3.23
CA TYR A 239 21.07 -4.56 -4.18
C TYR A 239 20.93 -5.97 -3.60
N LYS A 240 21.99 -6.51 -2.99
CA LYS A 240 21.94 -7.84 -2.40
C LYS A 240 20.96 -7.90 -1.22
N ILE A 241 20.91 -6.88 -0.36
CA ILE A 241 19.89 -6.75 0.70
C ILE A 241 18.50 -6.73 0.08
N SER A 242 18.26 -6.00 -1.02
CA SER A 242 16.93 -5.97 -1.65
C SER A 242 16.44 -7.36 -2.10
N VAL A 243 17.36 -8.25 -2.48
CA VAL A 243 17.07 -9.66 -2.82
C VAL A 243 16.90 -10.51 -1.56
N ILE A 244 17.79 -10.36 -0.57
CA ILE A 244 17.72 -11.09 0.71
C ILE A 244 16.41 -10.79 1.44
N LEU A 245 15.93 -9.54 1.40
CA LEU A 245 14.68 -9.14 2.04
C LEU A 245 13.42 -9.61 1.28
N GLU A 246 13.53 -10.35 0.19
CA GLU A 246 12.37 -11.08 -0.36
C GLU A 246 11.93 -12.23 0.57
N TYR A 247 12.81 -12.69 1.48
CA TYR A 247 12.53 -13.72 2.48
C TYR A 247 11.97 -13.13 3.78
N ASN A 248 10.76 -13.53 4.16
CA ASN A 248 10.02 -12.95 5.30
C ASN A 248 10.76 -13.02 6.65
N HIS A 249 11.48 -14.10 6.92
CA HIS A 249 12.21 -14.24 8.20
C HIS A 249 13.40 -13.27 8.28
N LEU A 250 14.07 -13.01 7.15
CA LEU A 250 15.18 -12.04 7.07
C LEU A 250 14.71 -10.59 7.12
N GLN A 251 13.48 -10.29 6.67
CA GLN A 251 12.86 -8.97 6.90
C GLN A 251 12.74 -8.66 8.40
N LYS A 252 12.31 -9.64 9.21
CA LYS A 252 12.20 -9.47 10.66
C LYS A 252 13.58 -9.26 11.28
N HIS A 253 14.55 -10.10 10.92
CA HIS A 253 15.95 -9.96 11.35
C HIS A 253 16.52 -8.57 11.05
N PHE A 254 16.31 -8.09 9.82
CA PHE A 254 16.75 -6.75 9.40
C PHE A 254 16.15 -5.62 10.25
N ILE A 255 14.85 -5.70 10.55
CA ILE A 255 14.17 -4.70 11.39
C ILE A 255 14.71 -4.75 12.83
N CYS A 256 14.86 -5.94 13.40
CA CYS A 256 15.41 -6.13 14.75
C CYS A 256 16.84 -5.60 14.88
N ASN A 257 17.64 -5.72 13.80
CA ASN A 257 19.02 -5.23 13.74
C ASN A 257 19.15 -3.77 13.31
N ARG A 258 18.12 -2.94 13.55
CA ARG A 258 18.13 -1.49 13.21
C ARG A 258 18.39 -1.19 11.74
N GLY A 259 18.10 -2.12 10.84
CA GLY A 259 18.29 -1.93 9.40
C GLY A 259 17.50 -0.72 8.85
N MET A 260 16.39 -0.36 9.48
CA MET A 260 15.63 0.85 9.14
C MET A 260 16.40 2.14 9.44
N ASP A 261 17.14 2.19 10.56
CA ASP A 261 17.97 3.35 10.90
C ASP A 261 19.10 3.53 9.88
N ILE A 262 19.65 2.42 9.38
CA ILE A 262 20.67 2.42 8.32
C ILE A 262 20.10 3.02 7.03
N ILE A 263 18.93 2.56 6.58
CA ILE A 263 18.23 3.11 5.41
C ILE A 263 17.98 4.61 5.58
N LEU A 264 17.50 5.04 6.76
CA LEU A 264 17.24 6.44 7.06
C LEU A 264 18.53 7.28 7.06
N ASN A 265 19.60 6.78 7.66
CA ASN A 265 20.90 7.46 7.69
C ASN A 265 21.50 7.59 6.28
N LEU A 266 21.34 6.58 5.43
CA LEU A 266 21.73 6.64 4.02
C LEU A 266 20.93 7.69 3.26
N LEU A 267 19.59 7.71 3.41
CA LEU A 267 18.71 8.73 2.81
C LEU A 267 19.06 10.14 3.29
N LYS A 268 19.48 10.28 4.56
CA LYS A 268 19.93 11.54 5.15
C LYS A 268 21.36 11.89 4.77
N SER A 269 22.18 10.99 4.21
CA SER A 269 23.58 11.29 3.89
C SER A 269 23.71 12.13 2.61
N SER A 270 24.49 13.22 2.67
CA SER A 270 24.71 14.13 1.53
C SER A 270 25.60 13.55 0.42
N LYS A 271 26.32 12.46 0.70
CA LYS A 271 27.31 11.86 -0.20
C LYS A 271 26.71 10.99 -1.32
N MET A 272 25.44 10.58 -1.22
CA MET A 272 24.89 9.50 -2.05
C MET A 272 24.17 9.93 -3.34
N PHE A 273 23.72 11.19 -3.47
CA PHE A 273 22.64 11.53 -4.42
C PHE A 273 23.01 12.44 -5.59
N VAL A 274 24.28 12.49 -6.00
CA VAL A 274 24.62 13.32 -7.18
C VAL A 274 24.61 12.51 -8.48
N ASN A 275 24.84 11.19 -8.51
CA ASN A 275 24.98 10.46 -9.80
C ASN A 275 24.57 8.97 -9.85
N GLU A 276 23.94 8.37 -8.85
CA GLU A 276 23.69 6.91 -8.86
C GLU A 276 22.22 6.49 -8.78
N ARG A 277 21.57 6.44 -9.96
CA ARG A 277 20.20 5.90 -10.14
C ARG A 277 19.99 4.54 -9.47
N GLY A 278 21.00 3.68 -9.47
CA GLY A 278 20.90 2.32 -8.92
C GLY A 278 20.72 2.27 -7.40
N LEU A 279 21.28 3.23 -6.65
CA LEU A 279 21.16 3.27 -5.19
C LEU A 279 19.77 3.72 -4.76
N LEU A 280 19.20 4.70 -5.47
CA LEU A 280 17.82 5.10 -5.29
C LEU A 280 16.84 3.97 -5.65
N ILE A 281 17.09 3.22 -6.73
CA ILE A 281 16.31 2.04 -7.10
C ILE A 281 16.36 0.97 -5.99
N ALA A 282 17.54 0.69 -5.44
CA ALA A 282 17.69 -0.28 -4.36
C ALA A 282 16.94 0.17 -3.08
N LEU A 283 17.03 1.45 -2.71
CA LEU A 283 16.28 2.01 -1.57
C LEU A 283 14.76 1.99 -1.79
N LEU A 284 14.30 2.31 -3.01
CA LEU A 284 12.88 2.25 -3.37
C LEU A 284 12.37 0.81 -3.37
N LYS A 285 13.17 -0.17 -3.83
CA LYS A 285 12.86 -1.60 -3.72
C LYS A 285 12.75 -2.04 -2.25
N LEU A 286 13.67 -1.60 -1.39
CA LEU A 286 13.61 -1.89 0.05
C LEU A 286 12.34 -1.35 0.69
N ILE A 287 11.88 -0.15 0.31
CA ILE A 287 10.62 0.42 0.79
C ILE A 287 9.42 -0.49 0.44
N LEU A 288 9.45 -1.17 -0.72
CA LEU A 288 8.39 -2.11 -1.14
C LEU A 288 8.42 -3.44 -0.36
N CYS A 289 9.56 -3.86 0.20
CA CYS A 289 9.67 -5.12 0.93
C CYS A 289 8.88 -5.12 2.25
N PHE A 290 8.76 -3.97 2.92
CA PHE A 290 8.24 -3.89 4.30
C PHE A 290 6.72 -3.75 4.44
N THR A 291 5.96 -3.90 3.37
CA THR A 291 4.48 -3.80 3.39
C THR A 291 3.75 -5.13 3.22
N LYS A 292 4.46 -6.24 2.95
CA LYS A 292 3.87 -7.58 2.91
C LYS A 292 3.47 -8.03 4.32
N LYS A 293 2.26 -7.68 4.76
CA LYS A 293 1.65 -8.32 5.93
C LYS A 293 1.08 -9.68 5.48
N LYS A 294 1.77 -10.78 5.80
CA LYS A 294 1.14 -12.10 5.90
C LYS A 294 1.29 -12.59 7.34
N GLU A 295 0.13 -12.83 7.95
CA GLU A 295 -0.11 -13.44 9.27
C GLU A 295 1.08 -13.41 10.23
N LEU A 296 1.23 -12.29 10.93
CA LEU A 296 1.90 -12.30 12.22
C LEU A 296 0.93 -12.97 13.20
N THR A 297 1.31 -14.18 13.65
CA THR A 297 0.72 -14.81 14.82
C THR A 297 0.71 -13.83 15.98
N ILE A 298 -0.40 -13.89 16.73
CA ILE A 298 -0.75 -13.04 17.87
C ILE A 298 0.41 -13.05 18.88
N ASN A 299 1.28 -12.03 18.83
CA ASN A 299 2.01 -11.43 19.96
C ASN A 299 3.14 -10.45 19.59
N ASP A 300 3.45 -10.21 18.31
CA ASP A 300 4.55 -9.28 17.98
C ASP A 300 4.07 -7.96 17.36
N ASP A 301 4.20 -6.88 18.12
CA ASP A 301 3.89 -5.49 17.79
C ASP A 301 4.84 -4.84 16.76
N HIS A 302 5.65 -5.63 16.05
CA HIS A 302 6.82 -5.13 15.29
C HIS A 302 6.68 -5.13 13.77
N SER A 303 5.46 -5.16 13.21
CA SER A 303 5.30 -4.84 11.78
C SER A 303 5.64 -3.36 11.52
N LEU A 304 6.20 -3.01 10.36
CA LEU A 304 6.45 -1.60 9.97
C LEU A 304 5.19 -0.72 10.08
N ALA A 305 4.02 -1.34 9.92
CA ALA A 305 2.71 -0.71 10.09
C ALA A 305 2.34 -0.40 11.57
N ASN A 306 3.01 -1.04 12.54
CA ASN A 306 2.81 -0.85 13.98
C ASN A 306 4.00 -0.15 14.67
N ASN A 307 5.14 0.01 13.99
CA ASN A 307 6.31 0.65 14.59
C ASN A 307 6.13 2.18 14.63
N ILE A 308 5.47 2.64 15.70
CA ILE A 308 5.17 4.05 15.99
C ILE A 308 6.46 4.89 16.00
N GLU A 309 7.61 4.35 16.40
CA GLU A 309 8.90 5.08 16.38
C GLU A 309 9.37 5.37 14.95
N VAL A 310 9.26 4.40 14.02
CA VAL A 310 9.56 4.64 12.59
C VAL A 310 8.53 5.58 11.95
N GLN A 311 7.26 5.51 12.38
CA GLN A 311 6.22 6.46 11.96
C GLN A 311 6.44 7.87 12.50
N GLN A 312 7.05 8.00 13.68
CA GLN A 312 7.38 9.27 14.34
C GLN A 312 8.71 9.87 13.86
N LEU A 313 9.69 9.06 13.45
CA LEU A 313 11.01 9.51 12.98
C LEU A 313 11.01 10.03 11.53
N LEU A 314 9.91 9.80 10.80
CA LEU A 314 9.59 10.41 9.49
C LEU A 314 8.67 11.65 9.61
N ILE A 315 8.37 12.11 10.84
CA ILE A 315 7.73 13.42 11.08
C ILE A 315 8.68 14.53 10.66
#